data_AF-K5XT68-F1
#
_entry.id   AF-K5XT68-F1
#
_cell.length_a   1.000
_cell.length_b   1.000
_cell.length_c   1.000
_cell.angle_alpha   90.00
_cell.angle_beta   90.00
_cell.angle_gamma   90.00
#
_symmetry.space_group_name_H-M   'P 1'
#
loop_
_entity.id
_entity.type
_entity.pdbx_description
1 polymer ?
#
loop_
_entity_poly.entity_id
_entity_poly.type
_entity_poly.pdbx_seq_one_letter_code
_entity_poly.pdbx_strand_id
1 'polypeptide(L)'
;MSTEIQNQSTDRGDSNLPVNPINSFLLNESLQACLSNNEASESLITHLTIEPTIDPDLGNEPGELIENIHTPPRMIPPPPFLNPTNPSSWTPTLPGTTESSHLSLPQDFLMFEEGDQSDKDQNETQDGKSPRVRLTMAQKSKEFGNVEGTQRGSIPYIIPRSKSLRGRIADLTTSTNRYNRELPLIISRAERLSNETDAYILVLAQQAKGSSAAVHFVSPRLRREAPDDTIALVNQFQTLMTNLSLAKRAEALELTKQLQTAQAALTNAQEQTKVAEDTRKNAELLLKQKDIELGASQAMAQRLLEELSSMQSNR
;
A
#
# COMPACT_ATOMS: atom_id res chain seq x y z
N MET A 1 20.13 -52.14 -54.64
CA MET A 1 20.81 -50.84 -54.50
C MET A 1 20.31 -50.22 -53.22
N SER A 2 21.00 -50.49 -52.11
CA SER A 2 20.64 -50.04 -50.77
C SER A 2 21.62 -48.93 -50.39
N THR A 3 21.12 -47.74 -50.13
CA THR A 3 21.91 -46.60 -49.67
C THR A 3 21.75 -46.44 -48.17
N GLU A 4 22.82 -46.78 -47.48
CA GLU A 4 23.05 -46.64 -46.05
C GLU A 4 23.45 -45.18 -45.78
N ILE A 5 22.63 -44.43 -45.04
CA ILE A 5 22.93 -43.06 -44.62
C ILE A 5 23.25 -43.11 -43.13
N GLN A 6 24.52 -42.83 -42.84
CA GLN A 6 25.18 -42.89 -41.55
C GLN A 6 24.93 -41.57 -40.79
N ASN A 7 24.16 -41.64 -39.70
CA ASN A 7 23.92 -40.50 -38.82
C ASN A 7 25.14 -40.27 -37.91
N GLN A 8 25.86 -39.17 -38.11
CA GLN A 8 26.88 -38.68 -37.17
C GLN A 8 26.22 -37.83 -36.09
N SER A 9 26.31 -38.34 -34.86
CA SER A 9 25.95 -37.67 -33.61
C SER A 9 26.99 -36.60 -33.29
N THR A 10 26.63 -35.32 -33.42
CA THR A 10 27.42 -34.21 -32.89
C THR A 10 27.07 -33.95 -31.44
N ASP A 11 27.98 -34.42 -30.61
CA ASP A 11 28.21 -34.10 -29.20
C ASP A 11 28.08 -32.59 -28.94
N ARG A 12 27.06 -32.17 -28.18
CA ARG A 12 26.87 -30.78 -27.74
C ARG A 12 27.51 -30.65 -26.36
N GLY A 13 28.70 -30.08 -26.36
CA GLY A 13 29.45 -29.76 -25.15
C GLY A 13 28.71 -28.83 -24.20
N ASP A 14 28.79 -29.18 -22.93
CA ASP A 14 28.43 -28.38 -21.77
C ASP A 14 29.22 -27.06 -21.75
N SER A 15 28.58 -25.97 -22.18
CA SER A 15 29.05 -24.62 -21.91
C SER A 15 28.59 -24.21 -20.52
N ASN A 16 29.43 -24.48 -19.51
CA ASN A 16 29.45 -23.77 -18.24
C ASN A 16 29.58 -22.26 -18.50
N LEU A 17 28.46 -21.54 -18.42
CA LEU A 17 28.46 -20.08 -18.42
C LEU A 17 28.75 -19.60 -16.99
N PRO A 18 29.70 -18.67 -16.79
CA PRO A 18 29.94 -18.08 -15.49
C PRO A 18 28.73 -17.21 -15.08
N VAL A 19 28.11 -17.57 -13.96
CA VAL A 19 27.15 -16.75 -13.24
C VAL A 19 27.89 -15.51 -12.74
N ASN A 20 27.64 -14.36 -13.37
CA ASN A 20 28.12 -13.06 -12.88
C ASN A 20 27.28 -12.65 -11.65
N PRO A 21 27.87 -12.53 -10.44
CA PRO A 21 27.19 -11.99 -9.28
C PRO A 21 27.48 -10.49 -9.19
N ILE A 22 26.94 -9.69 -10.10
CA ILE A 22 27.06 -8.23 -10.03
C ILE A 22 25.69 -7.65 -10.32
N ASN A 23 24.88 -7.49 -9.26
CA ASN A 23 23.89 -6.43 -9.04
C ASN A 23 22.88 -6.80 -7.93
N SER A 24 23.37 -7.20 -6.75
CA SER A 24 22.55 -7.30 -5.53
C SER A 24 22.99 -6.34 -4.42
N PHE A 25 23.96 -5.45 -4.67
CA PHE A 25 24.62 -4.67 -3.61
C PHE A 25 24.23 -3.19 -3.51
N LEU A 26 23.32 -2.67 -4.34
CA LEU A 26 23.00 -1.21 -4.36
C LEU A 26 21.56 -0.84 -3.97
N LEU A 27 20.77 -1.77 -3.42
CA LEU A 27 19.43 -1.45 -2.90
C LEU A 27 19.30 -1.55 -1.36
N ASN A 28 20.36 -1.93 -0.64
CA ASN A 28 20.31 -2.03 0.84
C ASN A 28 21.00 -0.89 1.60
N GLU A 29 21.86 -0.08 0.98
CA GLU A 29 22.53 1.03 1.71
C GLU A 29 21.64 2.28 1.88
N SER A 30 20.63 2.48 1.03
CA SER A 30 19.77 3.67 1.14
C SER A 30 18.68 3.55 2.20
N LEU A 31 18.44 2.35 2.77
CA LEU A 31 17.56 2.16 3.93
C LEU A 31 18.31 2.14 5.27
N GLN A 32 19.62 1.84 5.28
CA GLN A 32 20.45 1.97 6.49
C GLN A 32 20.79 3.44 6.82
N ALA A 33 20.88 4.33 5.83
CA ALA A 33 21.14 5.75 6.07
C ALA A 33 19.97 6.51 6.74
N CYS A 34 18.76 5.96 6.72
CA CYS A 34 17.61 6.53 7.45
C CYS A 34 17.46 6.01 8.88
N LEU A 35 18.14 4.92 9.24
CA LEU A 35 18.13 4.35 10.59
C LEU A 35 19.32 4.81 11.45
N SER A 36 20.43 5.28 10.85
CA SER A 36 21.62 5.71 11.62
C SER A 36 21.60 7.16 12.13
N ASN A 37 20.55 7.95 11.85
CA ASN A 37 20.44 9.33 12.33
C ASN A 37 19.58 9.49 13.59
N ASN A 38 19.19 8.39 14.24
CA ASN A 38 18.44 8.42 15.49
C ASN A 38 19.24 7.94 16.72
N GLU A 39 20.53 7.60 16.56
CA GLU A 39 21.37 7.11 17.66
C GLU A 39 22.15 8.22 18.41
N ALA A 40 21.98 9.50 18.04
CA ALA A 40 22.74 10.61 18.63
C ALA A 40 22.03 11.34 19.78
N SER A 41 20.91 10.83 20.30
CA SER A 41 20.18 11.45 21.44
C SER A 41 19.92 10.53 22.64
N GLU A 42 20.57 9.36 22.73
CA GLU A 42 20.44 8.44 23.88
C GLU A 42 21.68 8.37 24.80
N SER A 43 22.51 9.40 24.83
CA SER A 43 23.66 9.44 25.76
C SER A 43 23.41 10.35 26.98
N LEU A 44 22.31 10.17 27.71
CA LEU A 44 22.21 10.67 29.11
C LEU A 44 21.04 10.09 29.93
N ILE A 45 20.74 8.79 29.78
CA ILE A 45 19.95 8.06 30.78
C ILE A 45 20.90 7.13 31.52
N THR A 46 21.46 7.68 32.60
CA THR A 46 22.17 6.92 33.63
C THR A 46 21.29 5.78 34.13
N HIS A 47 21.84 4.57 34.04
CA HIS A 47 21.44 3.35 34.73
C HIS A 47 20.67 3.59 36.04
N LEU A 48 19.36 3.37 36.00
CA LEU A 48 18.57 2.96 37.16
C LEU A 48 18.05 1.54 36.86
N THR A 49 18.91 0.56 37.15
CA THR A 49 18.53 -0.84 37.22
C THR A 49 17.66 -1.00 38.45
N ILE A 50 16.34 -0.88 38.28
CA ILE A 50 15.37 -1.30 39.29
C ILE A 50 15.25 -2.81 39.10
N GLU A 51 15.92 -3.57 39.96
CA GLU A 51 15.64 -4.99 40.11
C GLU A 51 14.17 -5.16 40.51
N PRO A 52 13.39 -6.01 39.84
CA PRO A 52 12.08 -6.36 40.32
C PRO A 52 12.25 -7.18 41.60
N THR A 53 12.01 -6.56 42.75
CA THR A 53 11.76 -7.26 44.01
C THR A 53 10.52 -8.12 43.81
N ILE A 54 10.74 -9.40 43.52
CA ILE A 54 9.74 -10.44 43.58
C ILE A 54 9.51 -10.69 45.06
N ASP A 55 8.42 -10.15 45.61
CA ASP A 55 7.92 -10.54 46.93
C ASP A 55 7.49 -12.01 46.87
N PRO A 56 8.12 -12.92 47.63
CA PRO A 56 7.54 -14.22 47.88
C PRO A 56 6.56 -14.10 49.04
N ASP A 57 5.46 -14.85 48.93
CA ASP A 57 4.55 -15.20 50.01
C ASP A 57 3.39 -14.21 50.28
N LEU A 58 2.19 -14.61 49.85
CA LEU A 58 1.05 -14.93 50.74
C LEU A 58 -0.22 -15.13 49.90
N GLY A 59 -0.83 -16.33 50.00
CA GLY A 59 -2.25 -16.51 49.65
C GLY A 59 -2.57 -17.72 48.77
N ASN A 60 -2.37 -18.92 49.30
CA ASN A 60 -3.10 -20.11 48.85
C ASN A 60 -4.60 -19.92 49.14
N GLU A 61 -5.39 -19.58 48.12
CA GLU A 61 -6.84 -19.80 48.11
C GLU A 61 -7.12 -21.06 47.25
N PRO A 62 -7.70 -22.13 47.81
CA PRO A 62 -8.11 -23.29 47.03
C PRO A 62 -9.42 -22.97 46.29
N GLY A 63 -9.29 -22.26 45.17
CA GLY A 63 -10.40 -21.91 44.27
C GLY A 63 -10.56 -22.91 43.13
N GLU A 64 -11.57 -23.78 43.28
CA GLU A 64 -12.36 -24.46 42.25
C GLU A 64 -11.66 -25.02 40.99
N LEU A 65 -11.61 -26.36 40.95
CA LEU A 65 -11.51 -27.16 39.73
C LEU A 65 -12.61 -26.77 38.74
N ILE A 66 -12.31 -25.84 37.84
CA ILE A 66 -13.07 -25.69 36.61
C ILE A 66 -12.65 -26.85 35.71
N GLU A 67 -13.49 -27.88 35.67
CA GLU A 67 -13.47 -28.89 34.61
C GLU A 67 -13.52 -28.17 33.26
N ASN A 68 -12.38 -28.12 32.57
CA ASN A 68 -12.33 -27.81 31.16
C ASN A 68 -13.06 -28.94 30.40
N ILE A 69 -14.38 -28.78 30.26
CA ILE A 69 -15.20 -29.56 29.35
C ILE A 69 -14.68 -29.27 27.95
N HIS A 70 -13.82 -30.18 27.48
CA HIS A 70 -13.35 -30.27 26.11
C HIS A 70 -14.57 -30.52 25.22
N THR A 71 -15.22 -29.44 24.80
CA THR A 71 -16.32 -29.51 23.85
C THR A 71 -15.70 -29.81 22.49
N PRO A 72 -16.04 -30.95 21.86
CA PRO A 72 -15.50 -31.27 20.55
C PRO A 72 -15.91 -30.17 19.55
N PRO A 73 -15.04 -29.84 18.58
CA PRO A 73 -15.33 -28.82 17.59
C PRO A 73 -16.65 -29.17 16.89
N ARG A 74 -17.60 -28.25 16.96
CA ARG A 74 -18.87 -28.32 16.22
C ARG A 74 -18.52 -28.50 14.74
N MET A 75 -18.82 -29.68 14.20
CA MET A 75 -18.77 -29.93 12.76
C MET A 75 -19.72 -28.95 12.09
N ILE A 76 -19.16 -27.90 11.49
CA ILE A 76 -19.88 -27.06 10.55
C ILE A 76 -20.20 -27.98 9.35
N PRO A 77 -21.47 -28.20 9.01
CA PRO A 77 -21.81 -29.01 7.85
C PRO A 77 -21.18 -28.37 6.61
N PRO A 78 -20.57 -29.17 5.72
CA PRO A 78 -20.02 -28.65 4.49
C PRO A 78 -21.12 -27.92 3.71
N PRO A 79 -20.82 -26.77 3.09
CA PRO A 79 -21.77 -26.09 2.23
C PRO A 79 -22.25 -27.07 1.15
N PRO A 80 -23.54 -27.03 0.77
CA PRO A 80 -24.06 -27.91 -0.26
C PRO A 80 -23.23 -27.73 -1.53
N PHE A 81 -22.58 -28.82 -1.94
CA PHE A 81 -21.88 -28.90 -3.22
C PHE A 81 -22.88 -28.52 -4.31
N LEU A 82 -22.66 -27.37 -4.94
CA LEU A 82 -23.30 -27.03 -6.21
C LEU A 82 -22.78 -28.03 -7.25
N ASN A 83 -23.63 -29.01 -7.52
CA ASN A 83 -23.44 -30.08 -8.47
C ASN A 83 -23.23 -29.50 -9.88
N PRO A 84 -22.05 -29.61 -10.51
CA PRO A 84 -21.85 -29.15 -11.88
C PRO A 84 -22.24 -30.28 -12.84
N THR A 85 -23.53 -30.58 -12.92
CA THR A 85 -24.08 -31.51 -13.90
C THR A 85 -25.33 -30.94 -14.55
N ASN A 86 -25.15 -30.01 -15.51
CA ASN A 86 -25.84 -30.09 -16.80
C ASN A 86 -25.36 -29.04 -17.82
N PRO A 87 -24.68 -29.43 -18.90
CA PRO A 87 -24.64 -28.66 -20.13
C PRO A 87 -25.74 -29.18 -21.06
N SER A 88 -26.96 -28.64 -20.98
CA SER A 88 -27.98 -28.91 -22.00
C SER A 88 -29.01 -27.79 -22.13
N SER A 89 -29.16 -27.38 -23.40
CA SER A 89 -30.29 -26.69 -24.01
C SER A 89 -30.67 -25.31 -23.48
N TRP A 90 -29.96 -24.29 -23.97
CA TRP A 90 -30.58 -22.98 -24.22
C TRP A 90 -31.23 -23.03 -25.61
N THR A 91 -32.50 -23.42 -25.66
CA THR A 91 -33.37 -23.12 -26.79
C THR A 91 -33.95 -21.70 -26.57
N PRO A 92 -33.78 -20.76 -27.51
CA PRO A 92 -34.39 -19.44 -27.38
C PRO A 92 -35.88 -19.55 -27.71
N THR A 93 -36.73 -19.47 -26.69
CA THR A 93 -38.17 -19.27 -26.84
C THR A 93 -38.39 -17.83 -27.31
N LEU A 94 -38.80 -17.66 -28.56
CA LEU A 94 -39.36 -16.43 -29.12
C LEU A 94 -40.65 -16.06 -28.35
N PRO A 95 -40.74 -14.88 -27.71
CA PRO A 95 -42.01 -14.31 -27.33
C PRO A 95 -42.59 -13.54 -28.53
N GLY A 96 -43.89 -13.74 -28.72
CA GLY A 96 -44.65 -13.28 -29.86
C GLY A 96 -44.76 -11.77 -29.98
N THR A 97 -44.99 -11.39 -31.23
CA THR A 97 -45.66 -10.17 -31.69
C THR A 97 -46.87 -9.81 -30.84
N THR A 98 -46.77 -8.71 -30.09
CA THR A 98 -47.88 -7.81 -29.81
C THR A 98 -47.35 -6.41 -29.50
N GLU A 99 -47.76 -5.47 -30.36
CA GLU A 99 -48.14 -4.10 -30.03
C GLU A 99 -47.05 -3.13 -29.53
N SER A 100 -46.44 -2.49 -30.53
CA SER A 100 -46.31 -1.02 -30.66
C SER A 100 -46.71 -0.19 -29.43
N SER A 101 -45.82 -0.16 -28.45
CA SER A 101 -45.81 0.88 -27.42
C SER A 101 -44.49 1.61 -27.54
N HIS A 102 -44.56 2.82 -28.08
CA HIS A 102 -43.54 3.85 -28.11
C HIS A 102 -43.03 4.11 -26.68
N LEU A 103 -42.04 3.34 -26.26
CA LEU A 103 -41.20 3.64 -25.11
C LEU A 103 -40.16 4.63 -25.59
N SER A 104 -40.51 5.91 -25.45
CA SER A 104 -39.57 7.01 -25.40
C SER A 104 -38.43 6.62 -24.47
N LEU A 105 -37.24 6.45 -25.04
CA LEU A 105 -36.00 6.54 -24.28
C LEU A 105 -36.08 7.80 -23.40
N PRO A 106 -35.73 7.73 -22.11
CA PRO A 106 -35.39 8.93 -21.37
C PRO A 106 -34.19 9.54 -22.09
N GLN A 107 -34.47 10.56 -22.90
CA GLN A 107 -33.50 11.44 -23.53
C GLN A 107 -32.96 12.43 -22.49
N ASP A 108 -32.77 11.96 -21.26
CA ASP A 108 -31.98 12.61 -20.21
C ASP A 108 -30.58 11.96 -20.24
N PHE A 109 -30.04 11.86 -21.45
CA PHE A 109 -28.61 11.72 -21.67
C PHE A 109 -28.02 13.07 -21.27
N LEU A 110 -27.62 13.16 -20.00
CA LEU A 110 -26.70 14.12 -19.41
C LEU A 110 -26.31 15.23 -20.40
N MET A 111 -27.13 16.28 -20.41
CA MET A 111 -26.64 17.64 -20.62
C MET A 111 -25.61 17.87 -19.51
N PHE A 112 -24.41 17.33 -19.68
CA PHE A 112 -23.22 17.95 -19.13
C PHE A 112 -23.24 19.32 -19.80
N GLU A 113 -23.73 20.31 -19.07
CA GLU A 113 -23.34 21.68 -19.30
C GLU A 113 -21.81 21.64 -19.37
N GLU A 114 -21.29 21.63 -20.61
CA GLU A 114 -19.99 22.14 -20.92
C GLU A 114 -20.03 23.56 -20.37
N GLY A 115 -19.65 23.68 -19.10
CA GLY A 115 -19.22 24.93 -18.52
C GLY A 115 -18.10 25.38 -19.44
N ASP A 116 -18.48 26.22 -20.39
CA ASP A 116 -17.65 27.04 -21.23
C ASP A 116 -16.87 27.97 -20.29
N GLN A 117 -15.91 27.37 -19.58
CA GLN A 117 -14.70 28.04 -19.16
C GLN A 117 -14.02 28.41 -20.46
N SER A 118 -14.50 29.52 -21.00
CA SER A 118 -13.78 30.45 -21.83
C SER A 118 -12.45 30.74 -21.15
N ASP A 119 -11.51 29.80 -21.35
CA ASP A 119 -10.10 30.09 -21.50
C ASP A 119 -10.07 31.17 -22.58
N LYS A 120 -10.17 32.42 -22.13
CA LYS A 120 -9.80 33.60 -22.89
C LYS A 120 -8.40 33.31 -23.36
N ASP A 121 -8.30 32.81 -24.58
CA ASP A 121 -7.15 32.95 -25.45
C ASP A 121 -6.86 34.46 -25.50
N GLN A 122 -6.12 34.93 -24.49
CA GLN A 122 -5.24 36.06 -24.61
C GLN A 122 -4.17 35.63 -25.61
N ASN A 123 -4.60 35.59 -26.88
CA ASN A 123 -3.75 35.64 -28.04
C ASN A 123 -3.23 37.07 -28.12
N GLU A 124 -2.48 37.48 -27.07
CA GLU A 124 -1.51 38.54 -27.20
C GLU A 124 -0.55 38.06 -28.26
N THR A 125 -0.59 38.74 -29.40
CA THR A 125 0.34 38.66 -30.51
C THR A 125 1.73 39.04 -29.99
N GLN A 126 2.38 38.16 -29.23
CA GLN A 126 3.77 38.28 -28.90
C GLN A 126 4.56 37.90 -30.16
N ASP A 127 4.79 38.91 -31.00
CA ASP A 127 5.65 38.95 -32.19
C ASP A 127 7.15 38.77 -31.86
N GLY A 128 7.46 37.95 -30.86
CA GLY A 128 8.81 37.72 -30.34
C GLY A 128 9.18 36.24 -30.24
N LYS A 129 8.55 35.35 -31.03
CA LYS A 129 8.92 33.93 -31.05
C LYS A 129 10.31 33.76 -31.64
N SER A 130 11.32 33.78 -30.77
CA SER A 130 12.67 33.35 -31.09
C SER A 130 12.61 31.99 -31.80
N PRO A 131 13.45 31.76 -32.82
CA PRO A 131 13.43 30.54 -33.59
C PRO A 131 13.54 29.35 -32.64
N ARG A 132 12.51 28.50 -32.60
CA ARG A 132 12.50 27.29 -31.76
C ARG A 132 13.65 26.40 -32.19
N VAL A 133 14.77 26.47 -31.48
CA VAL A 133 15.92 25.60 -31.68
C VAL A 133 15.45 24.16 -31.47
N ARG A 134 15.57 23.33 -32.51
CA ARG A 134 15.24 21.90 -32.41
C ARG A 134 16.29 21.24 -31.54
N LEU A 135 15.91 20.88 -30.31
CA LEU A 135 16.76 20.14 -29.39
C LEU A 135 17.11 18.76 -29.96
N THR A 136 18.38 18.39 -29.85
CA THR A 136 18.86 17.04 -30.15
C THR A 136 18.28 16.00 -29.18
N MET A 137 18.34 14.72 -29.53
CA MET A 137 17.82 13.65 -28.65
C MET A 137 18.53 13.60 -27.30
N ALA A 138 19.85 13.84 -27.27
CA ALA A 138 20.62 13.90 -26.04
C ALA A 138 20.19 15.07 -25.15
N GLN A 139 19.91 16.24 -25.74
CA GLN A 139 19.39 17.41 -25.01
C GLN A 139 17.99 17.15 -24.47
N LYS A 140 17.08 16.57 -25.26
CA LYS A 140 15.74 16.17 -24.78
C LYS A 140 15.81 15.18 -23.64
N SER A 141 16.71 14.19 -23.73
CA SER A 141 16.96 13.22 -22.67
C SER A 141 17.44 13.90 -21.38
N LYS A 142 18.35 14.87 -21.50
CA LYS A 142 18.85 15.66 -20.36
C LYS A 142 17.77 16.55 -19.74
N GLU A 143 16.92 17.16 -20.55
CA GLU A 143 15.91 18.12 -20.10
C GLU A 143 14.63 17.46 -19.56
N PHE A 144 14.12 16.44 -20.24
CA PHE A 144 12.83 15.82 -19.92
C PHE A 144 12.94 14.40 -19.36
N GLY A 145 14.13 13.81 -19.37
CA GLY A 145 14.36 12.40 -19.03
C GLY A 145 13.95 11.44 -20.16
N ASN A 146 14.08 10.14 -19.88
CA ASN A 146 13.70 9.06 -20.77
C ASN A 146 12.39 8.40 -20.31
N VAL A 147 11.63 7.79 -21.22
CA VAL A 147 10.50 6.94 -20.87
C VAL A 147 11.02 5.73 -20.10
N GLU A 148 10.46 5.46 -18.93
CA GLU A 148 10.86 4.34 -18.07
C GLU A 148 10.11 3.05 -18.47
N GLY A 149 10.72 1.89 -18.21
CA GLY A 149 10.10 0.58 -18.45
C GLY A 149 10.03 0.14 -19.92
N THR A 150 10.56 0.91 -20.86
CA THR A 150 10.58 0.56 -22.28
C THR A 150 11.67 -0.47 -22.58
N GLN A 151 11.29 -1.57 -23.21
CA GLN A 151 12.20 -2.67 -23.58
C GLN A 151 11.99 -3.09 -25.04
N ARG A 152 13.05 -3.61 -25.66
CA ARG A 152 13.05 -4.27 -26.98
C ARG A 152 13.56 -5.69 -26.76
N GLY A 153 12.64 -6.64 -26.61
CA GLY A 153 12.98 -7.97 -26.09
C GLY A 153 13.46 -7.85 -24.64
N SER A 154 14.64 -8.38 -24.34
CA SER A 154 15.28 -8.26 -23.03
C SER A 154 16.13 -6.99 -22.85
N ILE A 155 16.30 -6.18 -23.90
CA ILE A 155 17.22 -5.05 -23.90
C ILE A 155 16.45 -3.76 -23.60
N PRO A 156 16.93 -2.89 -22.68
CA PRO A 156 16.33 -1.58 -22.46
C PRO A 156 16.28 -0.74 -23.74
N TYR A 157 15.11 -0.16 -24.04
CA TYR A 157 14.92 0.69 -25.22
C TYR A 157 14.74 2.14 -24.79
N ILE A 158 15.78 2.96 -24.98
CA ILE A 158 15.80 4.34 -24.46
C ILE A 158 15.04 5.28 -25.41
N ILE A 159 13.91 5.82 -24.94
CA ILE A 159 13.12 6.80 -25.69
C ILE A 159 13.13 8.14 -24.93
N PRO A 160 13.73 9.22 -25.48
CA PRO A 160 13.71 10.52 -24.81
C PRO A 160 12.30 11.12 -24.82
N ARG A 161 11.88 11.70 -23.70
CA ARG A 161 10.57 12.36 -23.59
C ARG A 161 10.59 13.67 -24.38
N SER A 162 9.45 14.04 -24.97
CA SER A 162 9.29 15.33 -25.67
C SER A 162 8.83 16.46 -24.74
N LYS A 163 8.31 16.13 -23.55
CA LYS A 163 7.80 17.05 -22.54
C LYS A 163 8.08 16.46 -21.16
N SER A 164 8.15 17.31 -20.13
CA SER A 164 8.22 16.86 -18.74
C SER A 164 7.00 16.03 -18.35
N LEU A 165 7.21 15.08 -17.42
CA LEU A 165 6.13 14.26 -16.91
C LEU A 165 5.18 15.11 -16.07
N ARG A 166 3.87 14.95 -16.24
CA ARG A 166 2.91 15.60 -15.35
C ARG A 166 2.93 14.88 -14.01
N GLY A 167 2.77 15.62 -12.92
CA GLY A 167 2.66 15.06 -11.58
C GLY A 167 1.48 14.09 -11.43
N ARG A 168 1.56 13.20 -10.44
CA ARG A 168 0.48 12.27 -10.11
C ARG A 168 -0.76 13.05 -9.67
N ILE A 169 -1.91 12.74 -10.26
CA ILE A 169 -3.19 13.30 -9.84
C ILE A 169 -3.62 12.60 -8.55
N ALA A 170 -3.78 13.36 -7.46
CA ALA A 170 -4.20 12.83 -6.17
C ALA A 170 -5.70 12.48 -6.15
N ASP A 171 -6.52 13.36 -6.74
CA ASP A 171 -7.96 13.19 -6.84
C ASP A 171 -8.34 12.04 -7.80
N LEU A 172 -9.18 11.14 -7.30
CA LEU A 172 -9.63 9.97 -8.04
C LEU A 172 -10.53 10.36 -9.22
N THR A 173 -11.46 11.29 -9.02
CA THR A 173 -12.43 11.69 -10.05
C THR A 173 -11.74 12.32 -11.24
N THR A 174 -10.86 13.30 -10.99
CA THR A 174 -10.04 13.95 -12.01
C THR A 174 -9.13 12.94 -12.74
N SER A 175 -8.53 12.01 -12.00
CA SER A 175 -7.70 10.95 -12.59
C SER A 175 -8.49 10.04 -13.52
N THR A 176 -9.70 9.64 -13.13
CA THR A 176 -10.58 8.76 -13.92
C THR A 176 -11.08 9.45 -15.18
N ASN A 177 -11.52 10.72 -15.07
CA ASN A 177 -11.96 11.50 -16.23
C ASN A 177 -10.84 11.66 -17.27
N ARG A 178 -9.63 11.94 -16.80
CA ARG A 178 -8.46 12.01 -17.69
C ARG A 178 -8.12 10.66 -18.31
N TYR A 179 -8.16 9.58 -17.53
CA TYR A 179 -7.93 8.23 -18.05
C TYR A 179 -8.93 7.89 -19.17
N ASN A 180 -10.22 8.12 -18.95
CA ASN A 180 -11.27 7.87 -19.93
C ASN A 180 -11.14 8.74 -21.19
N ARG A 181 -10.60 9.95 -21.08
CA ARG A 181 -10.36 10.84 -22.24
C ARG A 181 -9.14 10.43 -23.06
N GLU A 182 -8.04 10.07 -22.41
CA GLU A 182 -6.77 9.78 -23.09
C GLU A 182 -6.73 8.35 -23.67
N LEU A 183 -7.41 7.39 -23.02
CA LEU A 183 -7.35 5.99 -23.42
C LEU A 183 -7.87 5.73 -24.85
N PRO A 184 -9.03 6.29 -25.29
CA PRO A 184 -9.48 6.15 -26.68
C PRO A 184 -8.48 6.72 -27.70
N LEU A 185 -7.77 7.80 -27.36
CA LEU A 185 -6.75 8.39 -28.25
C LEU A 185 -5.56 7.46 -28.43
N ILE A 186 -5.15 6.76 -27.36
CA ILE A 186 -4.08 5.75 -27.42
C ILE A 186 -4.53 4.57 -28.28
N ILE A 187 -5.75 4.06 -28.04
CA ILE A 187 -6.31 2.92 -28.80
C ILE A 187 -6.43 3.27 -30.28
N SER A 188 -6.97 4.44 -30.63
CA SER A 188 -7.11 4.87 -32.03
C SER A 188 -5.75 5.00 -32.75
N ARG A 189 -4.70 5.47 -32.05
CA ARG A 189 -3.35 5.51 -32.62
C ARG A 189 -2.75 4.12 -32.79
N ALA A 190 -2.98 3.22 -31.84
CA ALA A 190 -2.54 1.82 -31.94
C ALA A 190 -3.26 1.09 -33.08
N GLU A 191 -4.55 1.35 -33.27
CA GLU A 191 -5.33 0.83 -34.38
C GLU A 191 -4.76 1.30 -35.73
N ARG A 192 -4.59 2.62 -35.90
CA ARG A 192 -3.99 3.18 -37.12
C ARG A 192 -2.61 2.58 -37.41
N LEU A 193 -1.74 2.53 -36.40
CA LEU A 193 -0.39 1.99 -36.54
C LEU A 193 -0.42 0.51 -36.95
N SER A 194 -1.27 -0.30 -36.33
CA SER A 194 -1.37 -1.72 -36.67
C SER A 194 -1.93 -1.95 -38.07
N ASN A 195 -2.86 -1.11 -38.54
CA ASN A 195 -3.38 -1.19 -39.90
C ASN A 195 -2.35 -0.72 -40.95
N GLU A 196 -1.59 0.34 -40.68
CA GLU A 196 -0.60 0.89 -41.62
C GLU A 196 0.65 0.02 -41.76
N THR A 197 1.06 -0.66 -40.68
CA THR A 197 2.34 -1.41 -40.62
C THR A 197 2.16 -2.92 -40.52
N ASP A 198 0.92 -3.41 -40.49
CA ASP A 198 0.57 -4.81 -40.28
C ASP A 198 1.27 -5.45 -39.06
N ALA A 199 1.48 -4.63 -38.02
CA ALA A 199 2.18 -4.98 -36.79
C ALA A 199 1.26 -5.68 -35.78
N TYR A 200 1.84 -6.60 -35.01
CA TYR A 200 1.19 -7.21 -33.85
C TYR A 200 1.21 -6.23 -32.68
N ILE A 201 0.03 -5.68 -32.36
CA ILE A 201 -0.14 -4.74 -31.25
C ILE A 201 -1.19 -5.28 -30.30
N LEU A 202 -0.85 -5.29 -29.01
CA LEU A 202 -1.73 -5.56 -27.89
C LEU A 202 -1.61 -4.39 -26.90
N VAL A 203 -2.71 -3.73 -26.60
CA VAL A 203 -2.79 -2.67 -25.58
C VAL A 203 -3.70 -3.16 -24.47
N LEU A 204 -3.20 -3.18 -23.25
CA LEU A 204 -3.95 -3.53 -22.04
C LEU A 204 -3.89 -2.34 -21.08
N ALA A 205 -5.05 -1.89 -20.61
CA ALA A 205 -5.13 -0.77 -19.69
C ALA A 205 -6.21 -1.00 -18.62
N GLN A 206 -5.85 -0.73 -17.37
CA GLN A 206 -6.78 -0.68 -16.25
C GLN A 206 -6.30 0.34 -15.23
N GLN A 207 -7.23 1.12 -14.69
CA GLN A 207 -6.92 2.12 -13.66
C GLN A 207 -6.96 1.47 -12.27
N ALA A 208 -5.84 1.49 -11.53
CA ALA A 208 -5.70 0.79 -10.25
C ALA A 208 -6.63 1.26 -9.11
N LYS A 209 -7.18 2.48 -9.18
CA LYS A 209 -8.11 3.02 -8.19
C LYS A 209 -9.54 3.16 -8.70
N GLY A 210 -9.77 2.98 -10.00
CA GLY A 210 -11.07 3.19 -10.63
C GLY A 210 -11.94 1.93 -10.56
N SER A 211 -13.25 2.11 -10.67
CA SER A 211 -14.19 0.99 -10.89
C SER A 211 -14.21 0.53 -12.36
N SER A 212 -13.38 1.13 -13.21
CA SER A 212 -13.35 0.82 -14.65
C SER A 212 -12.85 -0.60 -14.90
N ALA A 213 -13.59 -1.33 -15.73
CA ALA A 213 -13.16 -2.62 -16.24
C ALA A 213 -11.85 -2.49 -17.05
N ALA A 214 -11.12 -3.59 -17.17
CA ALA A 214 -9.95 -3.66 -18.03
C ALA A 214 -10.37 -3.43 -19.49
N VAL A 215 -9.74 -2.47 -20.15
CA VAL A 215 -9.94 -2.18 -21.57
C VAL A 215 -8.74 -2.72 -22.34
N HIS A 216 -9.02 -3.38 -23.46
CA HIS A 216 -7.97 -3.92 -24.31
C HIS A 216 -8.23 -3.63 -25.78
N PHE A 217 -7.15 -3.45 -26.53
CA PHE A 217 -7.16 -3.39 -27.99
C PHE A 217 -6.20 -4.44 -28.52
N VAL A 218 -6.65 -5.19 -29.53
CA VAL A 218 -5.87 -6.23 -30.19
C VAL A 218 -5.88 -5.95 -31.69
N SER A 219 -4.70 -5.83 -32.29
CA SER A 219 -4.54 -5.64 -33.73
C SER A 219 -5.29 -6.71 -34.54
N PRO A 220 -5.86 -6.38 -35.72
CA PRO A 220 -6.58 -7.32 -36.55
C PRO A 220 -5.77 -8.56 -36.96
N ARG A 221 -4.45 -8.40 -37.13
CA ARG A 221 -3.54 -9.51 -37.43
C ARG A 221 -3.41 -10.49 -36.27
N LEU A 222 -3.12 -9.99 -35.07
CA LEU A 222 -2.97 -10.82 -33.88
C LEU A 222 -4.26 -11.60 -33.54
N ARG A 223 -5.44 -10.98 -33.72
CA ARG A 223 -6.73 -11.67 -33.53
C ARG A 223 -6.96 -12.83 -34.49
N ARG A 224 -6.43 -12.75 -35.72
CA ARG A 224 -6.58 -13.80 -36.73
C ARG A 224 -5.60 -14.95 -36.51
N GLU A 225 -4.37 -14.62 -36.12
CA GLU A 225 -3.30 -15.61 -36.04
C GLU A 225 -3.21 -16.30 -34.67
N ALA A 226 -3.54 -15.62 -33.58
CA ALA A 226 -3.41 -16.15 -32.21
C ALA A 226 -4.56 -15.69 -31.30
N PRO A 227 -5.82 -16.06 -31.60
CA PRO A 227 -6.97 -15.65 -30.79
C PRO A 227 -6.91 -16.21 -29.35
N ASP A 228 -6.57 -17.49 -29.20
CA ASP A 228 -6.57 -18.17 -27.89
C ASP A 228 -5.48 -17.63 -26.96
N ASP A 229 -4.26 -17.43 -27.47
CA ASP A 229 -3.15 -16.84 -26.71
C ASP A 229 -3.46 -15.40 -26.29
N THR A 230 -4.13 -14.64 -27.15
CA THR A 230 -4.56 -13.28 -26.84
C THR A 230 -5.55 -13.29 -25.67
N ILE A 231 -6.54 -14.19 -25.70
CA ILE A 231 -7.51 -14.34 -24.61
C ILE A 231 -6.81 -14.74 -23.31
N ALA A 232 -5.85 -15.67 -23.38
CA ALA A 232 -5.07 -16.09 -22.23
C ALA A 232 -4.30 -14.91 -21.61
N LEU A 233 -3.64 -14.07 -22.41
CA LEU A 233 -2.93 -12.88 -21.94
C LEU A 233 -3.86 -11.84 -21.29
N VAL A 234 -5.02 -11.60 -21.88
CA VAL A 234 -6.04 -10.69 -21.31
C VAL A 234 -6.53 -11.21 -19.95
N ASN A 235 -6.80 -12.51 -19.84
CA ASN A 235 -7.23 -13.12 -18.58
C ASN A 235 -6.13 -13.06 -17.52
N GLN A 236 -4.88 -13.38 -17.87
CA GLN A 236 -3.73 -13.25 -16.96
C GLN A 236 -3.58 -11.82 -16.43
N PHE A 237 -3.75 -10.82 -17.31
CA PHE A 237 -3.71 -9.42 -16.92
C PHE A 237 -4.84 -9.06 -15.94
N GLN A 238 -6.06 -9.52 -16.18
CA GLN A 238 -7.19 -9.29 -15.26
C GLN A 238 -6.96 -9.95 -13.89
N THR A 239 -6.44 -11.18 -13.87
CA THR A 239 -6.07 -11.87 -12.63
C THR A 239 -4.98 -11.09 -11.88
N LEU A 240 -3.94 -10.63 -12.57
CA LEU A 240 -2.88 -9.82 -11.98
C LEU A 240 -3.43 -8.54 -11.34
N MET A 241 -4.28 -7.79 -12.04
CA MET A 241 -4.86 -6.55 -11.52
C MET A 241 -5.79 -6.79 -10.33
N THR A 242 -6.52 -7.91 -10.32
CA THR A 242 -7.33 -8.34 -9.17
C THR A 242 -6.44 -8.64 -7.97
N ASN A 243 -5.37 -9.41 -8.16
CA ASN A 243 -4.42 -9.75 -7.09
C ASN A 243 -3.74 -8.51 -6.51
N LEU A 244 -3.31 -7.57 -7.35
CA LEU A 244 -2.73 -6.30 -6.91
C LEU A 244 -3.74 -5.47 -6.10
N SER A 245 -5.01 -5.45 -6.52
CA SER A 245 -6.07 -4.74 -5.81
C SER A 245 -6.36 -5.37 -4.44
N LEU A 246 -6.35 -6.70 -4.34
CA LEU A 246 -6.50 -7.43 -3.09
C LEU A 246 -5.31 -7.21 -2.15
N ALA A 247 -4.08 -7.32 -2.66
CA ALA A 247 -2.87 -7.08 -1.88
C ALA A 247 -2.85 -5.68 -1.26
N LYS A 248 -3.21 -4.67 -2.04
CA LYS A 248 -3.31 -3.28 -1.55
C LYS A 248 -4.38 -3.10 -0.47
N ARG A 249 -5.53 -3.79 -0.58
CA ARG A 249 -6.57 -3.76 0.45
C ARG A 249 -6.09 -4.44 1.73
N ALA A 250 -5.38 -5.56 1.61
CA ALA A 250 -4.79 -6.26 2.76
C ALA A 250 -3.77 -5.36 3.49
N GLU A 251 -2.88 -4.70 2.75
CA GLU A 251 -1.91 -3.75 3.31
C GLU A 251 -2.59 -2.58 4.04
N ALA A 252 -3.65 -2.00 3.45
CA ALA A 252 -4.39 -0.92 4.09
C ALA A 252 -5.08 -1.36 5.40
N LEU A 253 -5.61 -2.59 5.45
CA LEU A 253 -6.20 -3.16 6.66
C LEU A 253 -5.14 -3.41 7.73
N GLU A 254 -3.98 -3.94 7.33
CA GLU A 254 -2.86 -4.16 8.25
C GLU A 254 -2.36 -2.83 8.86
N LEU A 255 -2.17 -1.80 8.03
CA LEU A 255 -1.76 -0.47 8.50
C LEU A 255 -2.80 0.13 9.45
N THR A 256 -4.09 -0.05 9.17
CA THR A 256 -5.17 0.39 10.06
C THR A 256 -5.12 -0.32 11.40
N LYS A 257 -4.87 -1.64 11.41
CA LYS A 257 -4.69 -2.42 12.64
C LYS A 257 -3.48 -1.95 13.44
N GLN A 258 -2.34 -1.73 12.78
CA GLN A 258 -1.12 -1.22 13.41
C GLN A 258 -1.36 0.15 14.06
N LEU A 259 -2.06 1.05 13.36
CA LEU A 259 -2.44 2.37 13.87
C LEU A 259 -3.31 2.24 15.12
N GLN A 260 -4.34 1.40 15.09
CA GLN A 260 -5.22 1.14 16.24
C GLN A 260 -4.44 0.58 17.44
N THR A 261 -3.52 -0.37 17.22
CA THR A 261 -2.68 -0.91 18.30
C THR A 261 -1.73 0.13 18.88
N ALA A 262 -1.15 0.98 18.04
CA ALA A 262 -0.27 2.05 18.49
C ALA A 262 -1.04 3.11 19.29
N GLN A 263 -2.26 3.44 18.87
CA GLN A 263 -3.15 4.34 19.62
C GLN A 263 -3.53 3.75 20.98
N ALA A 264 -3.90 2.48 21.05
CA ALA A 264 -4.23 1.81 22.32
C ALA A 264 -3.01 1.75 23.26
N ALA A 265 -1.81 1.49 22.73
CA ALA A 265 -0.59 1.52 23.52
C ALA A 265 -0.29 2.93 24.06
N LEU A 266 -0.51 3.96 23.24
CA LEU A 266 -0.34 5.35 23.64
C LEU A 266 -1.33 5.74 24.74
N THR A 267 -2.61 5.38 24.63
CA THR A 267 -3.61 5.69 25.67
C THR A 267 -3.28 4.99 26.98
N ASN A 268 -2.87 3.71 26.92
CA ASN A 268 -2.47 2.96 28.11
C ASN A 268 -1.23 3.56 28.78
N ALA A 269 -0.21 3.96 27.99
CA ALA A 269 0.96 4.64 28.52
C ALA A 269 0.60 5.98 29.17
N GLN A 270 -0.30 6.76 28.56
CA GLN A 270 -0.80 8.00 29.16
C GLN A 270 -1.54 7.77 30.48
N GLU A 271 -2.39 6.75 30.56
CA GLU A 271 -3.07 6.38 31.80
C GLU A 271 -2.08 5.97 32.90
N GLN A 272 -1.07 5.16 32.56
CA GLN A 272 0.00 4.77 33.49
C GLN A 272 0.78 5.99 34.00
N THR A 273 1.13 6.93 33.12
CA THR A 273 1.83 8.16 33.54
C THR A 273 0.97 9.00 34.50
N LYS A 274 -0.34 9.09 34.27
CA LYS A 274 -1.25 9.79 35.19
C LYS A 274 -1.32 9.11 36.55
N VAL A 275 -1.46 7.79 36.60
CA VAL A 275 -1.46 7.03 37.85
C VAL A 275 -0.12 7.19 38.59
N ALA A 276 1.00 7.15 37.88
CA ALA A 276 2.33 7.38 38.45
C ALA A 276 2.49 8.81 39.00
N GLU A 277 1.95 9.82 38.31
CA GLU A 277 1.96 11.20 38.80
C GLU A 277 1.10 11.38 40.05
N ASP A 278 -0.09 10.77 40.08
CA ASP A 278 -1.01 10.88 41.22
C ASP A 278 -0.48 10.14 42.45
N THR A 279 0.09 8.95 42.25
CA THR A 279 0.79 8.22 43.34
C THR A 279 1.98 9.01 43.87
N ARG A 280 2.77 9.64 42.99
CA ARG A 280 3.87 10.54 43.40
C ARG A 280 3.38 11.73 44.22
N LYS A 281 2.31 12.40 43.79
CA LYS A 281 1.71 13.53 44.53
C LYS A 281 1.22 13.09 45.92
N ASN A 282 0.58 11.93 46.01
CA ASN A 282 0.10 11.38 47.27
C ASN A 282 1.27 11.05 48.22
N ALA A 283 2.35 10.46 47.72
CA ALA A 283 3.56 10.20 48.50
C ALA A 283 4.22 11.49 49.01
N GLU A 284 4.27 12.53 48.18
CA GLU A 284 4.78 13.86 48.58
C GLU A 284 3.94 14.49 49.69
N LEU A 285 2.61 14.36 49.64
CA LEU A 285 1.72 14.86 50.69
C LEU A 285 1.92 14.11 52.01
N LEU A 286 2.11 12.79 51.97
CA LEU A 286 2.38 11.99 53.17
C LEU A 286 3.72 12.36 53.82
N LEU A 287 4.77 12.57 53.02
CA LEU A 287 6.06 13.03 53.54
C LEU A 287 5.94 14.39 54.24
N LYS A 288 5.23 15.35 53.63
CA LYS A 288 4.97 16.66 54.25
C LYS A 288 4.21 16.54 55.56
N GLN A 289 3.22 15.65 55.64
CA GLN A 289 2.50 15.38 56.90
C GLN A 289 3.45 14.82 57.97
N LYS A 290 4.33 13.88 57.60
CA LYS A 290 5.32 13.30 58.52
C LYS A 290 6.35 14.31 59.01
N ASP A 291 6.80 15.21 58.15
CA ASP A 291 7.73 16.28 58.53
C ASP A 291 7.09 17.24 59.55
N ILE A 292 5.80 17.56 59.37
CA ILE A 292 5.03 18.37 60.34
C ILE A 292 4.89 17.64 61.68
N GLU A 293 4.55 16.35 61.67
CA GLU A 293 4.44 15.52 62.89
C GLU A 293 5.78 15.43 63.64
N LEU A 294 6.89 15.20 62.93
CA LEU A 294 8.22 15.15 63.49
C LEU A 294 8.63 16.50 64.09
N GLY A 295 8.37 17.60 63.38
CA GLY A 295 8.61 18.95 63.89
C GLY A 295 7.81 19.23 65.18
N ALA A 296 6.55 18.83 65.24
CA ALA A 296 5.72 18.97 66.43
C ALA A 296 6.21 18.10 67.60
N SER A 297 6.63 16.86 67.33
CA SER A 297 7.20 15.96 68.34
C SER A 297 8.53 16.49 68.91
N GLN A 298 9.41 17.01 68.05
CA GLN A 298 10.67 17.63 68.45
C GLN A 298 10.44 18.87 69.32
N ALA A 299 9.51 19.74 68.92
CA ALA A 299 9.14 20.93 69.70
C ALA A 299 8.57 20.54 71.08
N MET A 300 7.75 19.49 71.16
CA MET A 300 7.23 18.97 72.43
C MET A 300 8.34 18.40 73.31
N ALA A 301 9.28 17.64 72.74
CA ALA A 301 10.42 17.09 73.47
C ALA A 301 11.35 18.20 74.02
N GLN A 302 11.60 19.25 73.23
CA GLN A 302 12.37 20.41 73.67
C GLN A 302 11.69 21.12 74.85
N ARG A 303 10.37 21.32 74.77
CA ARG A 303 9.58 21.93 75.85
C ARG A 303 9.67 21.13 77.15
N LEU A 304 9.60 19.79 77.08
CA LEU A 304 9.76 18.92 78.25
C LEU A 304 11.18 19.00 78.85
N LEU A 305 12.21 19.08 78.00
CA LEU A 305 13.59 19.25 78.46
C LEU A 305 13.81 20.59 79.16
N GLU A 306 13.25 21.68 78.62
CA GLU A 306 13.28 23.00 79.25
C GLU A 306 12.60 22.97 80.63
N GLU A 307 11.42 22.36 80.72
CA GLU A 307 10.67 22.20 81.97
C GLU A 307 11.46 21.39 83.02
N LEU A 308 12.06 20.26 82.62
CA LEU A 308 12.92 19.45 83.49
C LEU A 308 14.16 20.23 83.97
N SER A 309 14.79 21.01 83.10
CA SER A 309 15.94 21.84 83.49
C SER A 309 15.55 22.93 84.50
N SER A 310 14.35 23.53 84.32
CA SER A 310 13.83 24.54 85.23
C SER A 310 13.55 23.97 86.62
N MET A 311 13.09 22.72 86.70
CA MET A 311 12.89 22.02 87.97
C MET A 311 14.20 21.67 88.68
N GLN A 312 15.26 21.33 87.94
CA GLN A 312 16.58 21.09 88.51
C GLN A 312 17.24 22.36 89.04
N SER A 313 17.05 23.49 88.37
CA SER A 313 17.58 24.80 88.82
C SER A 313 16.93 25.32 90.11
N ASN A 314 15.74 24.84 90.48
CA ASN A 314 15.01 25.26 91.68
C ASN A 314 15.25 24.36 92.91
N ARG A 315 16.12 23.35 92.80
CA ARG A 315 16.59 22.52 93.92
C ARG A 315 17.93 23.01 94.43
#